data_AF-A0A1H8G793-F1
#
_entry.id   AF-A0A1H8G793-F1
#
_cell.length_a   1.000
_cell.length_b   1.000
_cell.length_c   1.000
_cell.angle_alpha   90.00
_cell.angle_beta   90.00
_cell.angle_gamma   90.00
#
_symmetry.space_group_name_H-M   'P 1'
#
loop_
_entity.id
_entity.type
_entity.pdbx_description
1 polymer ?
#
loop_
_entity_poly.entity_id
_entity_poly.type
_entity_poly.pdbx_seq_one_letter_code
_entity_poly.pdbx_strand_id
1 'polypeptide(L)'
;MKGKINLVFDWKSMGFNAYVPFLAAFFILGYSFLAKNDASRIIPALEFSFPIFAAWWSVFLFYDLLEEPGSETIFTYPVSRWSLGITRVLSYFALYLFLLFFLLWIVDAFAAPGIFAPMYVQLAIQSFFYCTLGFVSMAATLNAGWSLVIVVIYSSTQILTRGELFPWINIYLFNQDILDVGDMIPMLSLAVFFGILNLGVGQYLIHTLKRFH
;
A
#
# COMPACT_ATOMS: atom_id res chain seq x y z
N MET A 1 7.34 -29.21 10.73
CA MET A 1 7.98 -27.91 11.06
C MET A 1 6.89 -26.85 11.06
N LYS A 2 6.70 -26.09 12.15
CA LYS A 2 5.80 -24.93 12.14
C LYS A 2 6.43 -23.89 11.22
N GLY A 3 5.90 -23.70 10.02
CA GLY A 3 6.42 -22.74 9.04
C GLY A 3 6.40 -21.34 9.65
N LYS A 4 7.58 -20.80 9.98
CA LYS A 4 7.72 -19.41 10.42
C LYS A 4 7.79 -18.52 9.18
N ILE A 5 7.13 -17.37 9.23
CA ILE A 5 7.29 -16.32 8.22
C ILE A 5 8.76 -15.91 8.20
N ASN A 6 9.36 -15.87 7.02
CA ASN A 6 10.73 -15.43 6.83
C ASN A 6 10.73 -14.21 5.93
N LEU A 7 10.63 -13.02 6.54
CA LEU A 7 10.58 -11.75 5.81
C LEU A 7 11.82 -11.54 4.92
N VAL A 8 12.98 -12.05 5.33
CA VAL A 8 14.22 -11.96 4.54
C VAL A 8 14.14 -12.82 3.29
N PHE A 9 13.50 -13.98 3.38
CA PHE A 9 13.24 -14.81 2.19
C PHE A 9 12.28 -14.11 1.25
N ASP A 10 11.17 -13.60 1.77
CA ASP A 10 10.16 -12.86 1.00
C ASP A 10 10.77 -11.64 0.29
N TRP A 11 11.70 -10.95 0.95
CA TRP A 11 12.39 -9.80 0.39
C TRP A 11 13.28 -10.19 -0.79
N LYS A 12 14.03 -11.27 -0.62
CA LYS A 12 14.92 -11.80 -1.66
C LYS A 12 14.12 -12.34 -2.84
N SER A 13 12.95 -12.91 -2.60
CA SER A 13 12.10 -13.51 -3.63
C SER A 13 11.48 -12.43 -4.52
N MET A 14 11.02 -11.32 -3.95
CA MET A 14 10.60 -10.12 -4.71
C MET A 14 11.70 -9.54 -5.62
N GLY A 15 12.98 -9.80 -5.31
CA GLY A 15 14.12 -9.32 -6.09
C GLY A 15 14.15 -7.80 -6.25
N PHE A 16 14.23 -7.32 -7.50
CA PHE A 16 14.24 -5.88 -7.80
C PHE A 16 12.94 -5.17 -7.36
N ASN A 17 11.79 -5.87 -7.39
CA ASN A 17 10.50 -5.28 -7.05
C ASN A 17 10.41 -4.82 -5.59
N ALA A 18 11.21 -5.41 -4.68
CA ALA A 18 11.29 -4.99 -3.28
C ALA A 18 11.79 -3.54 -3.14
N TYR A 19 12.62 -3.06 -4.06
CA TYR A 19 13.29 -1.76 -3.97
C TYR A 19 12.48 -0.60 -4.56
N VAL A 20 11.40 -0.88 -5.28
CA VAL A 20 10.61 0.14 -5.99
C VAL A 20 10.01 1.20 -5.06
N PRO A 21 9.42 0.88 -3.89
CA PRO A 21 8.93 1.91 -2.98
C PRO A 21 10.04 2.82 -2.41
N PHE A 22 11.27 2.33 -2.25
CA PHE A 22 12.40 3.20 -1.85
C PHE A 22 12.83 4.12 -2.99
N LEU A 23 12.81 3.62 -4.23
CA LEU A 23 13.09 4.45 -5.39
C LEU A 23 12.04 5.56 -5.54
N ALA A 24 10.77 5.24 -5.30
CA ALA A 24 9.70 6.23 -5.24
C ALA A 24 9.93 7.26 -4.13
N ALA A 25 10.28 6.82 -2.91
CA ALA A 25 10.62 7.71 -1.81
C ALA A 25 11.79 8.63 -2.18
N PHE A 26 12.82 8.12 -2.86
CA PHE A 26 13.96 8.90 -3.32
C PHE A 26 13.54 10.00 -4.33
N PHE A 27 12.71 9.67 -5.31
CA PHE A 27 12.21 10.67 -6.27
C PHE A 27 11.33 11.73 -5.61
N ILE A 28 10.47 11.33 -4.68
CA ILE A 28 9.63 12.25 -3.91
C ILE A 28 10.49 13.19 -3.08
N LEU A 29 11.52 12.68 -2.39
CA LEU A 29 12.48 13.51 -1.67
C LEU A 29 13.14 14.52 -2.61
N GLY A 30 13.63 14.07 -3.76
CA GLY A 30 14.21 14.95 -4.78
C GLY A 30 13.24 16.05 -5.20
N TYR A 31 11.98 15.71 -5.46
CA TYR A 31 10.94 16.68 -5.78
C TYR A 31 10.68 17.66 -4.63
N SER A 32 10.57 17.17 -3.39
CA SER A 32 10.36 18.02 -2.20
C SER A 32 11.51 19.01 -1.99
N PHE A 33 12.75 18.62 -2.27
CA PHE A 33 13.89 19.54 -2.22
C PHE A 33 13.83 20.62 -3.31
N LEU A 34 13.33 20.29 -4.50
CA LEU A 34 13.13 21.26 -5.59
C LEU A 34 11.99 22.23 -5.28
N ALA A 35 10.94 21.74 -4.62
CA ALA A 35 9.77 22.53 -4.20
C ALA A 35 9.90 23.08 -2.75
N LYS A 36 11.14 23.31 -2.28
CA LYS A 36 11.42 23.72 -0.90
C LYS A 36 10.58 24.93 -0.48
N ASN A 37 10.03 24.87 0.73
CA ASN A 37 9.13 25.86 1.34
C ASN A 37 7.77 26.04 0.64
N ASP A 38 7.43 25.19 -0.33
CA ASP A 38 6.13 25.21 -1.02
C ASP A 38 5.30 23.97 -0.64
N ALA A 39 4.70 24.02 0.56
CA ALA A 39 3.86 22.95 1.08
C ALA A 39 2.67 22.64 0.14
N SER A 40 2.15 23.65 -0.56
CA SER A 40 1.02 23.52 -1.48
C SER A 40 1.32 22.63 -2.69
N ARG A 41 2.61 22.44 -3.04
CA ARG A 41 3.06 21.52 -4.08
C ARG A 41 3.52 20.18 -3.53
N ILE A 42 4.11 20.18 -2.34
CA ILE A 42 4.65 18.97 -1.71
C ILE A 42 3.52 18.05 -1.22
N ILE A 43 2.50 18.62 -0.57
CA ILE A 43 1.39 17.85 0.01
C ILE A 43 0.64 17.04 -1.05
N PRO A 44 0.15 17.64 -2.17
CA PRO A 44 -0.52 16.87 -3.22
C PRO A 44 0.39 15.84 -3.86
N ALA A 45 1.67 16.16 -4.06
CA ALA A 45 2.63 15.22 -4.65
C ALA A 45 2.82 13.98 -3.77
N LEU A 46 2.96 14.16 -2.45
CA LEU A 46 3.02 13.07 -1.48
C LEU A 46 1.73 12.24 -1.48
N GLU A 47 0.59 12.91 -1.40
CA GLU A 47 -0.73 12.27 -1.36
C GLU A 47 -1.00 11.42 -2.61
N PHE A 48 -0.76 11.96 -3.81
CA PHE A 48 -1.11 11.26 -5.05
C PHE A 48 -0.15 10.14 -5.43
N SER A 49 1.10 10.20 -4.96
CA SER A 49 2.12 9.26 -5.42
C SER A 49 2.42 8.17 -4.40
N PHE A 50 2.74 8.53 -3.15
CA PHE A 50 3.39 7.61 -2.25
C PHE A 50 2.48 6.45 -1.81
N PRO A 51 1.23 6.68 -1.35
CA PRO A 51 0.35 5.62 -0.87
C PRO A 51 0.14 4.46 -1.86
N ILE A 52 0.16 4.74 -3.16
CA ILE A 52 -0.02 3.73 -4.22
C ILE A 52 1.08 2.66 -4.14
N PHE A 53 2.30 3.04 -3.77
CA PHE A 53 3.43 2.10 -3.65
C PHE A 53 3.29 1.12 -2.49
N ALA A 54 2.37 1.34 -1.55
CA ALA A 54 2.02 0.32 -0.56
C ALA A 54 1.33 -0.89 -1.21
N ALA A 55 0.57 -0.69 -2.29
CA ALA A 55 -0.01 -1.77 -3.09
C ALA A 55 1.07 -2.56 -3.84
N TRP A 56 2.17 -1.91 -4.21
CA TRP A 56 3.27 -2.57 -4.93
C TRP A 56 3.83 -3.74 -4.12
N TRP A 57 4.17 -3.51 -2.85
CA TRP A 57 4.65 -4.59 -1.99
C TRP A 57 3.61 -5.67 -1.76
N SER A 58 2.33 -5.33 -1.59
CA SER A 58 1.32 -6.37 -1.40
C SER A 58 1.05 -7.19 -2.66
N VAL A 59 1.22 -6.64 -3.86
CA VAL A 59 1.12 -7.42 -5.11
C VAL A 59 2.32 -8.37 -5.25
N PHE A 60 3.54 -7.83 -5.19
CA PHE A 60 4.75 -8.64 -5.44
C PHE A 60 5.09 -9.61 -4.29
N LEU A 61 4.55 -9.40 -3.09
CA LEU A 61 4.65 -10.37 -1.99
C LEU A 61 3.96 -11.71 -2.30
N PHE A 62 2.98 -11.69 -3.20
CA PHE A 62 2.19 -12.85 -3.57
C PHE A 62 2.47 -13.33 -4.99
N TYR A 63 3.35 -12.67 -5.75
CA TYR A 63 3.71 -13.07 -7.11
C TYR A 63 4.19 -14.53 -7.17
N ASP A 64 5.22 -14.87 -6.38
CA ASP A 64 5.76 -16.24 -6.31
C ASP A 64 4.75 -17.25 -5.74
N LEU A 65 3.78 -16.78 -4.94
CA LEU A 65 2.80 -17.66 -4.28
C LEU A 65 1.59 -17.97 -5.16
N LEU A 66 1.19 -17.05 -6.04
CA LEU A 66 -0.09 -17.12 -6.75
C LEU A 66 0.04 -17.16 -8.27
N GLU A 67 1.13 -16.63 -8.83
CA GLU A 67 1.32 -16.56 -10.29
C GLU A 67 2.41 -17.53 -10.77
N GLU A 68 3.46 -17.79 -9.99
CA GLU A 68 4.52 -18.70 -10.42
C GLU A 68 4.04 -20.15 -10.53
N PRO A 69 4.46 -20.87 -11.59
CA PRO A 69 4.10 -22.27 -11.79
C PRO A 69 4.70 -23.16 -10.69
N GLY A 70 3.89 -24.07 -10.15
CA GLY A 70 4.30 -25.00 -9.09
C GLY A 70 4.12 -24.48 -7.66
N SER A 71 3.71 -23.22 -7.50
CA SER A 71 3.34 -22.60 -6.21
C SER A 71 2.17 -23.30 -5.51
N GLU A 72 1.36 -24.05 -6.25
CA GLU A 72 0.27 -24.89 -5.73
C GLU A 72 0.76 -25.90 -4.66
N THR A 73 2.00 -26.36 -4.79
CA THR A 73 2.62 -27.27 -3.81
C THR A 73 2.76 -26.63 -2.43
N ILE A 74 2.94 -25.29 -2.35
CA ILE A 74 3.05 -24.54 -1.09
C ILE A 74 1.81 -24.75 -0.22
N PHE A 75 0.65 -24.86 -0.85
CA PHE A 75 -0.62 -25.04 -0.16
C PHE A 75 -0.80 -26.44 0.45
N THR A 76 -0.01 -27.43 0.03
CA THR A 76 -0.02 -28.80 0.60
C THR A 76 0.75 -28.87 1.93
N TYR A 77 1.72 -27.98 2.14
CA TYR A 77 2.47 -27.92 3.40
C TYR A 77 1.58 -27.49 4.57
N PRO A 78 1.90 -27.90 5.82
CA PRO A 78 1.15 -27.56 7.02
C PRO A 78 1.45 -26.12 7.50
N VAL A 79 1.32 -25.14 6.59
CA VAL A 79 1.45 -23.71 6.90
C VAL A 79 0.05 -23.12 7.07
N SER A 80 -0.13 -22.29 8.10
CA SER A 80 -1.40 -21.60 8.34
C SER A 80 -1.69 -20.61 7.21
N ARG A 81 -2.93 -20.64 6.68
CA ARG A 81 -3.36 -19.71 5.62
C ARG A 81 -3.38 -18.24 6.09
N TRP A 82 -3.60 -17.99 7.37
CA TRP A 82 -3.49 -16.65 7.97
C TRP A 82 -2.04 -16.15 7.98
N SER A 83 -1.09 -17.07 8.12
CA SER A 83 0.33 -16.76 8.05
C SER A 83 0.78 -16.46 6.62
N LEU A 84 0.16 -17.11 5.62
CA LEU A 84 0.44 -16.87 4.21
C LEU A 84 -0.19 -15.57 3.69
N GLY A 85 -1.37 -15.19 4.19
CA GLY A 85 -2.10 -14.00 3.80
C GLY A 85 -1.83 -12.79 4.70
N ILE A 86 -2.80 -12.45 5.55
CA ILE A 86 -2.82 -11.22 6.36
C ILE A 86 -1.52 -10.96 7.13
N THR A 87 -0.94 -11.98 7.78
CA THR A 87 0.25 -11.75 8.62
C THR A 87 1.43 -11.21 7.80
N ARG A 88 1.61 -11.71 6.58
CA ARG A 88 2.62 -11.25 5.63
C ARG A 88 2.34 -9.83 5.16
N VAL A 89 1.09 -9.55 4.75
CA VAL A 89 0.65 -8.21 4.32
C VAL A 89 0.91 -7.18 5.42
N LEU A 90 0.48 -7.45 6.65
CA LEU A 90 0.66 -6.52 7.78
C LEU A 90 2.12 -6.35 8.17
N SER A 91 2.95 -7.37 8.03
CA SER A 91 4.39 -7.26 8.31
C SER A 91 5.09 -6.33 7.31
N TYR A 92 4.78 -6.45 6.02
CA TYR A 92 5.30 -5.54 4.99
C TYR A 92 4.68 -4.14 5.08
N PHE A 93 3.42 -4.04 5.49
CA PHE A 93 2.81 -2.75 5.77
C PHE A 93 3.49 -2.03 6.95
N ALA A 94 3.87 -2.75 8.01
CA ALA A 94 4.64 -2.16 9.11
C ALA A 94 6.01 -1.64 8.65
N LEU A 95 6.70 -2.38 7.77
CA LEU A 95 7.93 -1.90 7.14
C LEU A 95 7.67 -0.66 6.26
N TYR A 96 6.51 -0.60 5.62
CA TYR A 96 6.13 0.54 4.79
C TYR A 96 5.89 1.78 5.63
N LEU A 97 5.22 1.63 6.78
CA LEU A 97 5.05 2.72 7.74
C LEU A 97 6.39 3.24 8.26
N PHE A 98 7.37 2.36 8.47
CA PHE A 98 8.72 2.79 8.80
C PHE A 98 9.34 3.63 7.67
N LEU A 99 9.24 3.18 6.41
CA LEU A 99 9.72 3.97 5.27
C LEU A 99 9.01 5.33 5.16
N LEU A 100 7.69 5.36 5.31
CA LEU A 100 6.87 6.56 5.32
C LEU A 100 7.30 7.53 6.43
N PHE A 101 7.59 7.01 7.63
CA PHE A 101 8.09 7.79 8.75
C PHE A 101 9.39 8.52 8.38
N PHE A 102 10.39 7.80 7.83
CA PHE A 102 11.65 8.44 7.44
C PHE A 102 11.49 9.44 6.30
N LEU A 103 10.68 9.09 5.29
CA LEU A 103 10.36 10.00 4.20
C LEU A 103 9.82 11.33 4.74
N LEU A 104 8.74 11.28 5.54
CA LEU A 104 8.12 12.48 6.08
C LEU A 104 9.01 13.22 7.06
N TRP A 105 9.80 12.51 7.86
CA TRP A 105 10.74 13.14 8.79
C TRP A 105 11.78 13.99 8.05
N ILE A 106 12.31 13.49 6.93
CA ILE A 106 13.25 14.24 6.08
C ILE A 106 12.54 15.42 5.41
N VAL A 107 11.34 15.21 4.84
CA VAL A 107 10.59 16.30 4.19
C VAL A 107 10.27 17.41 5.18
N ASP A 108 9.82 17.07 6.38
CA ASP A 108 9.48 18.02 7.44
C ASP A 108 10.72 18.82 7.89
N ALA A 109 11.85 18.14 8.10
CA ALA A 109 13.08 18.77 8.58
C ALA A 109 13.72 19.73 7.55
N PHE A 110 13.59 19.45 6.25
CA PHE A 110 14.37 20.16 5.23
C PHE A 110 13.58 20.87 4.12
N ALA A 111 12.31 20.52 3.92
CA ALA A 111 11.52 21.03 2.79
C ALA A 111 10.25 21.77 3.22
N ALA A 112 9.44 21.22 4.13
CA ALA A 112 8.17 21.79 4.54
C ALA A 112 7.90 21.54 6.04
N PRO A 113 8.36 22.42 6.94
CA PRO A 113 8.21 22.23 8.37
C PRO A 113 6.75 22.23 8.83
N GLY A 114 6.40 21.34 9.75
CA GLY A 114 5.08 21.24 10.37
C GLY A 114 4.10 20.30 9.67
N ILE A 115 4.50 19.63 8.59
CA ILE A 115 3.62 18.71 7.86
C ILE A 115 3.62 17.29 8.46
N PHE A 116 4.63 16.94 9.26
CA PHE A 116 4.91 15.54 9.62
C PHE A 116 3.69 14.79 10.18
N ALA A 117 3.13 15.26 11.29
CA ALA A 117 2.07 14.54 12.00
C ALA A 117 0.77 14.37 11.18
N PRO A 118 0.17 15.43 10.59
CA PRO A 118 -1.05 15.27 9.81
C PRO A 118 -0.82 14.42 8.56
N MET A 119 0.30 14.62 7.85
CA MET A 119 0.62 13.82 6.66
C MET A 119 0.91 12.36 7.01
N TYR A 120 1.56 12.07 8.14
CA TYR A 120 1.83 10.70 8.54
C TYR A 120 0.53 9.93 8.76
N VAL A 121 -0.44 10.52 9.48
CA VAL A 121 -1.75 9.90 9.71
C VAL A 121 -2.51 9.69 8.41
N GLN A 122 -2.61 10.74 7.58
CA GLN A 122 -3.30 10.69 6.30
C GLN A 122 -2.71 9.63 5.37
N LEU A 123 -1.39 9.71 5.11
CA LEU A 123 -0.71 8.82 4.18
C LEU A 123 -0.64 7.39 4.72
N ALA A 124 -0.51 7.17 6.03
CA ALA A 124 -0.54 5.82 6.61
C ALA A 124 -1.87 5.13 6.33
N ILE A 125 -2.99 5.83 6.51
CA ILE A 125 -4.34 5.29 6.29
C ILE A 125 -4.61 5.07 4.80
N GLN A 126 -4.26 6.03 3.93
CA GLN A 126 -4.36 5.84 2.48
C GLN A 126 -3.48 4.67 2.00
N SER A 127 -2.28 4.53 2.55
CA SER A 127 -1.37 3.42 2.24
C SER A 127 -1.91 2.09 2.73
N PHE A 128 -2.61 2.06 3.88
CA PHE A 128 -3.29 0.85 4.35
C PHE A 128 -4.38 0.41 3.36
N PHE A 129 -5.20 1.36 2.88
CA PHE A 129 -6.18 1.08 1.84
C PHE A 129 -5.53 0.52 0.57
N TYR A 130 -4.47 1.16 0.07
CA TYR A 130 -3.77 0.69 -1.14
C TYR A 130 -3.08 -0.66 -0.95
N CYS A 131 -2.45 -0.89 0.20
CA CYS A 131 -1.83 -2.16 0.55
C CYS A 131 -2.87 -3.30 0.50
N THR A 132 -4.03 -3.09 1.11
CA THR A 132 -5.11 -4.08 1.14
C THR A 132 -5.81 -4.22 -0.21
N LEU A 133 -5.93 -3.14 -1.00
CA LEU A 133 -6.41 -3.17 -2.38
C LEU A 133 -5.49 -4.01 -3.28
N GLY A 134 -4.17 -3.83 -3.18
CA GLY A 134 -3.19 -4.64 -3.90
C GLY A 134 -3.28 -6.12 -3.53
N PHE A 135 -3.44 -6.40 -2.23
CA PHE A 135 -3.62 -7.78 -1.74
C PHE A 135 -4.87 -8.45 -2.29
N VAL A 136 -6.04 -7.80 -2.21
CA VAL A 136 -7.29 -8.39 -2.72
C VAL A 136 -7.27 -8.52 -4.24
N SER A 137 -6.66 -7.56 -4.95
CA SER A 137 -6.51 -7.62 -6.40
C SER A 137 -5.63 -8.80 -6.83
N MET A 138 -4.52 -9.03 -6.13
CA MET A 138 -3.64 -10.17 -6.37
C MET A 138 -4.31 -11.50 -6.05
N ALA A 139 -5.04 -11.58 -4.94
CA ALA A 139 -5.80 -12.76 -4.58
C ALA A 139 -6.95 -13.08 -5.56
N ALA A 140 -7.57 -12.05 -6.17
CA ALA A 140 -8.69 -12.21 -7.09
C ALA A 140 -8.27 -12.54 -8.52
N THR A 141 -7.20 -11.90 -9.00
CA THR A 141 -6.75 -12.04 -10.40
C THR A 141 -5.71 -13.14 -10.59
N LEU A 142 -5.00 -13.54 -9.52
CA LEU A 142 -3.86 -14.45 -9.57
C LEU A 142 -2.80 -14.01 -10.59
N ASN A 143 -2.72 -12.69 -10.84
CA ASN A 143 -1.83 -12.10 -11.81
C ASN A 143 -1.41 -10.69 -11.36
N ALA A 144 -0.11 -10.48 -11.19
CA ALA A 144 0.45 -9.21 -10.72
C ALA A 144 0.19 -8.07 -11.71
N GLY A 145 0.26 -8.36 -13.01
CA GLY A 145 -0.03 -7.37 -14.07
C GLY A 145 -1.46 -6.83 -13.95
N TRP A 146 -2.46 -7.72 -13.94
CA TRP A 146 -3.87 -7.32 -13.76
C TRP A 146 -4.15 -6.67 -12.41
N SER A 147 -3.44 -7.09 -11.36
CA SER A 147 -3.56 -6.47 -10.03
C SER A 147 -3.10 -5.02 -10.03
N LEU A 148 -1.96 -4.75 -10.66
CA LEU A 148 -1.46 -3.38 -10.81
C LEU A 148 -2.40 -2.54 -11.68
N VAL A 149 -2.99 -3.12 -12.74
CA VAL A 149 -3.99 -2.42 -13.56
C VAL A 149 -5.19 -1.96 -12.72
N ILE A 150 -5.70 -2.79 -11.81
CA ILE A 150 -6.81 -2.41 -10.90
C ILE A 150 -6.40 -1.22 -10.01
N VAL A 151 -5.21 -1.26 -9.42
CA VAL A 151 -4.67 -0.19 -8.57
C VAL A 151 -4.49 1.11 -9.36
N VAL A 152 -3.97 1.03 -10.60
CA VAL A 152 -3.76 2.18 -11.49
C VAL A 152 -5.08 2.76 -11.96
N ILE A 153 -6.06 1.93 -12.34
CA ILE A 153 -7.39 2.40 -12.76
C ILE A 153 -8.07 3.12 -11.59
N TYR A 154 -8.06 2.54 -10.39
CA TYR A 154 -8.65 3.19 -9.22
C TYR A 154 -7.97 4.54 -8.95
N SER A 155 -6.65 4.56 -8.80
CA SER A 155 -5.90 5.78 -8.47
C SER A 155 -6.08 6.87 -9.53
N SER A 156 -5.89 6.54 -10.82
CA SER A 156 -6.08 7.49 -11.92
C SER A 156 -7.50 8.01 -12.01
N THR A 157 -8.52 7.16 -11.81
CA THR A 157 -9.92 7.59 -11.83
C THR A 157 -10.20 8.59 -10.71
N GLN A 158 -9.78 8.29 -9.48
CA GLN A 158 -10.00 9.20 -8.35
C GLN A 158 -9.23 10.51 -8.54
N ILE A 159 -7.97 10.46 -8.99
CA ILE A 159 -7.15 11.66 -9.21
C ILE A 159 -7.73 12.54 -10.33
N LEU A 160 -8.09 11.96 -11.48
CA LEU A 160 -8.59 12.70 -12.64
C LEU A 160 -9.98 13.30 -12.39
N THR A 161 -10.82 12.61 -11.61
CA THR A 161 -12.18 13.07 -11.30
C THR A 161 -12.24 13.86 -10.00
N ARG A 162 -11.11 14.07 -9.32
CA ARG A 162 -11.04 14.66 -7.96
C ARG A 162 -12.01 14.00 -6.97
N GLY A 163 -12.21 12.69 -7.12
CA GLY A 163 -13.14 11.91 -6.31
C GLY A 163 -14.63 12.10 -6.62
N GLU A 164 -15.01 12.92 -7.60
CA GLU A 164 -16.42 13.23 -7.88
C GLU A 164 -17.16 12.07 -8.55
N LEU A 165 -16.47 11.20 -9.30
CA LEU A 165 -17.12 10.10 -10.02
C LEU A 165 -17.65 9.03 -9.06
N PHE A 166 -16.87 8.69 -8.03
CA PHE A 166 -17.24 7.69 -7.02
C PHE A 166 -16.87 8.19 -5.62
N PRO A 167 -17.61 9.18 -5.07
CA PRO A 167 -17.24 9.87 -3.84
C PRO A 167 -17.26 8.95 -2.62
N TRP A 168 -18.09 7.90 -2.64
CA TRP A 168 -18.20 6.94 -1.53
C TRP A 168 -17.04 5.95 -1.43
N ILE A 169 -16.12 5.90 -2.41
CA ILE A 169 -14.86 5.12 -2.31
C ILE A 169 -13.63 6.01 -2.41
N ASN A 170 -13.80 7.34 -2.45
CA ASN A 170 -12.68 8.26 -2.52
C ASN A 170 -11.94 8.28 -1.18
N ILE A 171 -10.63 8.04 -1.22
CA ILE A 171 -9.74 8.11 -0.05
C ILE A 171 -8.85 9.35 -0.05
N TYR A 172 -8.87 10.14 -1.13
CA TYR A 172 -8.06 11.33 -1.29
C TYR A 172 -8.76 12.55 -0.72
N LEU A 173 -8.01 13.39 -0.03
CA LEU A 173 -8.49 14.66 0.51
C LEU A 173 -8.30 15.81 -0.49
N PHE A 174 -7.31 15.70 -1.39
CA PHE A 174 -6.95 16.73 -2.37
C PHE A 174 -6.54 18.06 -1.70
N ASN A 175 -5.84 17.97 -0.57
CA ASN A 175 -5.48 19.12 0.25
C ASN A 175 -4.29 19.88 -0.35
N GLN A 176 -4.35 21.21 -0.25
CA GLN A 176 -3.23 22.10 -0.56
C GLN A 176 -2.63 22.72 0.70
N ASP A 177 -3.32 22.60 1.83
CA ASP A 177 -2.94 23.14 3.12
C ASP A 177 -2.75 22.03 4.16
N ILE A 178 -2.06 22.37 5.24
CA ILE A 178 -1.89 21.48 6.39
C ILE A 178 -3.21 21.44 7.15
N LEU A 179 -3.92 20.31 7.07
CA LEU A 179 -5.16 20.10 7.81
C LEU A 179 -4.88 19.53 9.21
N ASP A 180 -5.76 19.88 10.15
CA ASP A 180 -5.80 19.24 11.45
C ASP A 180 -6.34 17.81 11.33
N VAL A 181 -5.81 16.91 12.17
CA VAL A 181 -6.20 15.49 12.17
C VAL A 181 -7.69 15.29 12.40
N GLY A 182 -8.31 16.17 13.19
CA GLY A 182 -9.75 16.13 13.49
C GLY A 182 -10.62 16.27 12.24
N ASP A 183 -10.26 17.17 11.34
CA ASP A 183 -11.04 17.47 10.14
C ASP A 183 -10.96 16.35 9.09
N MET A 184 -9.91 15.52 9.19
CA MET A 184 -9.68 14.40 8.27
C MET A 184 -10.41 13.11 8.70
N ILE A 185 -10.91 13.03 9.94
CA ILE A 185 -11.47 11.80 10.53
C ILE A 185 -12.55 11.13 9.64
N PRO A 186 -13.55 11.86 9.10
CA PRO A 186 -14.63 11.21 8.35
C PRO A 186 -14.12 10.45 7.12
N MET A 187 -13.27 11.08 6.30
CA MET A 187 -12.71 10.46 5.10
C MET A 187 -11.71 9.36 5.44
N LEU A 188 -10.87 9.56 6.46
CA LEU A 188 -9.92 8.54 6.91
C LEU A 188 -10.62 7.31 7.47
N SER A 189 -11.75 7.47 8.17
CA SER A 189 -12.54 6.34 8.69
C SER A 189 -13.10 5.46 7.58
N LEU A 190 -13.52 6.06 6.46
CA LEU A 190 -14.00 5.35 5.28
C LEU A 190 -12.88 4.53 4.62
N ALA A 191 -11.69 5.12 4.49
CA ALA A 191 -10.51 4.44 3.98
C ALA A 191 -10.11 3.22 4.84
N VAL A 192 -10.14 3.37 6.18
CA VAL A 192 -9.91 2.26 7.11
C VAL A 192 -10.98 1.16 6.95
N PHE A 193 -12.26 1.54 6.86
CA PHE A 193 -13.35 0.59 6.66
C PHE A 193 -13.16 -0.26 5.40
N PHE A 194 -12.92 0.38 4.25
CA PHE A 194 -12.64 -0.34 3.00
C PHE A 194 -11.34 -1.14 3.06
N GLY A 195 -10.32 -0.63 3.76
CA GLY A 195 -9.07 -1.37 3.96
C GLY A 195 -9.30 -2.69 4.72
N ILE A 196 -10.08 -2.66 5.79
CA ILE A 196 -10.45 -3.85 6.56
C ILE A 196 -11.30 -4.80 5.72
N LEU A 197 -12.27 -4.27 4.95
CA LEU A 197 -13.08 -5.06 4.02
C LEU A 197 -12.20 -5.80 3.00
N ASN A 198 -11.29 -5.08 2.34
CA ASN A 198 -10.36 -5.64 1.36
C ASN A 198 -9.46 -6.71 1.97
N LEU A 199 -8.94 -6.46 3.18
CA LEU A 199 -8.12 -7.43 3.90
C LEU A 199 -8.89 -8.72 4.19
N GLY A 200 -10.15 -8.61 4.61
CA GLY A 200 -11.04 -9.74 4.86
C GLY A 200 -11.36 -10.53 3.58
N VAL A 201 -11.72 -9.84 2.49
CA VAL A 201 -12.02 -10.46 1.19
C VAL A 201 -10.78 -11.14 0.62
N GLY A 202 -9.62 -10.48 0.64
CA GLY A 202 -8.36 -11.07 0.18
C GLY A 202 -8.00 -12.34 0.96
N GLN A 203 -8.17 -12.34 2.29
CA GLN A 203 -7.92 -13.51 3.11
C GLN A 203 -8.91 -14.65 2.82
N TYR A 204 -10.17 -14.32 2.61
CA TYR A 204 -11.19 -15.29 2.19
C TYR A 204 -10.81 -15.96 0.87
N LEU A 205 -10.38 -15.18 -0.13
CA LEU A 205 -9.94 -15.72 -1.43
C LEU A 205 -8.76 -16.69 -1.26
N ILE A 206 -7.73 -16.32 -0.48
CA ILE A 206 -6.59 -17.20 -0.18
C ILE A 206 -7.02 -18.51 0.51
N HIS A 207 -8.07 -18.48 1.34
CA HIS A 207 -8.63 -19.69 1.97
C HIS A 207 -9.33 -20.60 0.96
N THR A 208 -9.97 -20.05 -0.07
CA THR A 208 -10.70 -20.82 -1.08
C THR A 208 -9.80 -21.51 -2.12
N LEU A 209 -8.53 -21.10 -2.23
CA LEU A 209 -7.56 -21.73 -3.13
C LEU A 209 -7.32 -23.20 -2.73
N LYS A 210 -7.77 -24.11 -3.60
CA LYS A 210 -7.78 -25.57 -3.37
C LYS A 210 -6.37 -26.13 -3.20
N ARG A 211 -6.26 -27.17 -2.37
CA ARG A 211 -5.12 -28.10 -2.38
C ARG A 211 -5.34 -29.07 -3.53
N PHE A 212 -4.37 -29.27 -4.41
CA PHE A 212 -4.35 -30.50 -5.18
C PHE A 212 -4.06 -31.65 -4.20
N HIS A 213 -4.98 -32.61 -4.17
CA HIS A 213 -4.88 -33.88 -3.45
C HIS A 213 -4.20 -34.91 -4.32
#